data_AF-A0A7V9Z1K4-F1
#
_entry.id   AF-A0A7V9Z1K4-F1
#
_cell.length_a   1.000
_cell.length_b   1.000
_cell.length_c   1.000
_cell.angle_alpha   90.00
_cell.angle_beta   90.00
_cell.angle_gamma   90.00
#
_symmetry.space_group_name_H-M   'P 1'
#
loop_
_entity.id
_entity.type
_entity.pdbx_description
1 polymer ?
#
loop_
_entity_poly.entity_id
_entity_poly.type
_entity_poly.pdbx_seq_one_letter_code
_entity_poly.pdbx_strand_id
1 'polypeptide(L)'
;MAEVLGISKKTLVQIEKGRTYASWTQIVALCALFRDSEIIESVLGDRSLEILETIAHEEVDVPKSRTFGERVWWTEIKKIGTFRLQQNVISKHYRILDEQNYRWYSSFNKDEAIKRLEELARGMV
;
A
#
# COMPACT_ATOMS: atom_id res chain seq x y z
N MET A 1 -14.18 1.91 19.81
CA MET A 1 -12.97 1.30 19.21
C MET A 1 -12.90 -0.21 19.43
N ALA A 2 -12.82 -0.72 20.67
CA ALA A 2 -12.69 -2.16 20.92
C ALA A 2 -13.80 -3.00 20.27
N GLU A 3 -15.06 -2.55 20.39
CA GLU A 3 -16.22 -3.17 19.77
C GLU A 3 -16.16 -3.13 18.24
N VAL A 4 -15.80 -1.98 17.65
CA VAL A 4 -15.64 -1.80 16.20
C VAL A 4 -14.61 -2.78 15.63
N LEU A 5 -13.49 -2.98 16.35
CA LEU A 5 -12.43 -3.91 15.96
C LEU A 5 -12.71 -5.38 16.35
N GLY A 6 -13.83 -5.66 17.03
CA GLY A 6 -14.16 -7.02 17.48
C GLY A 6 -13.20 -7.60 18.53
N ILE A 7 -12.56 -6.75 19.35
CA ILE A 7 -11.60 -7.16 20.39
C ILE A 7 -12.07 -6.78 21.79
N SER A 8 -11.52 -7.45 22.81
CA SER A 8 -11.83 -7.09 24.20
C SER A 8 -11.26 -5.71 24.56
N LYS A 9 -11.95 -4.96 25.45
CA LYS A 9 -11.42 -3.70 26.00
C LYS A 9 -10.04 -3.86 26.64
N LYS A 10 -9.81 -5.01 27.30
CA LYS A 10 -8.50 -5.35 27.89
C LYS A 10 -7.42 -5.41 26.81
N THR A 11 -7.69 -6.09 25.69
CA THR A 11 -6.78 -6.20 24.55
C THR A 11 -6.46 -4.82 23.96
N LEU A 12 -7.48 -4.01 23.68
CA LEU A 12 -7.29 -2.65 23.16
C LEU A 12 -6.38 -1.83 24.09
N VAL A 13 -6.65 -1.82 25.39
CA VAL A 13 -5.84 -1.07 26.37
C VAL A 13 -4.40 -1.58 26.47
N GLN A 14 -4.15 -2.89 26.29
CA GLN A 14 -2.77 -3.39 26.24
C GLN A 14 -2.03 -2.87 24.99
N ILE A 15 -2.71 -2.82 23.85
CA ILE A 15 -2.16 -2.31 22.59
C ILE A 15 -1.86 -0.82 22.70
N GLU A 16 -2.82 -0.01 23.16
CA GLU A 16 -2.66 1.45 23.33
C GLU A 16 -1.54 1.82 24.31
N LYS A 17 -1.29 0.98 25.32
CA LYS A 17 -0.19 1.16 26.28
C LYS A 17 1.16 0.63 25.77
N GLY A 18 1.24 0.12 24.55
CA GLY A 18 2.46 -0.44 23.97
C GLY A 18 2.95 -1.73 24.66
N ARG A 19 2.07 -2.42 25.41
CA ARG A 19 2.43 -3.65 26.14
C ARG A 19 2.32 -4.90 25.28
N THR A 20 1.55 -4.82 24.19
CA THR A 20 1.41 -5.89 23.20
C THR A 20 1.17 -5.26 21.84
N TYR A 21 1.54 -5.97 20.77
CA TYR A 21 1.24 -5.55 19.41
C TYR A 21 -0.13 -6.04 18.98
N ALA A 22 -0.77 -5.29 18.09
CA ALA A 22 -1.95 -5.77 17.40
C ALA A 22 -1.57 -6.95 16.47
N SER A 23 -2.43 -7.96 16.39
CA SER A 23 -2.25 -9.07 15.44
C SER A 23 -2.46 -8.61 14.00
N TRP A 24 -1.95 -9.38 13.03
CA TRP A 24 -2.18 -9.12 11.61
C TRP A 24 -3.66 -8.92 11.28
N THR A 25 -4.53 -9.79 11.77
CA THR A 25 -5.97 -9.70 11.57
C THR A 25 -6.60 -8.44 12.17
N GLN A 26 -6.10 -7.95 13.31
CA GLN A 26 -6.56 -6.70 13.91
C GLN A 26 -6.13 -5.48 13.09
N ILE A 27 -4.91 -5.52 12.52
CA ILE A 27 -4.44 -4.46 11.62
C ILE A 27 -5.25 -4.48 10.31
N VAL A 28 -5.51 -5.64 9.73
CA VAL A 28 -6.37 -5.76 8.54
C VAL A 28 -7.77 -5.21 8.82
N ALA A 29 -8.38 -5.56 9.95
CA ALA A 29 -9.68 -5.02 10.35
C ALA A 29 -9.64 -3.49 10.54
N LEU A 30 -8.60 -2.96 11.19
CA LEU A 30 -8.41 -1.53 11.38
C LEU A 30 -8.32 -0.79 10.03
N CYS A 31 -7.43 -1.21 9.15
CA CYS A 31 -7.27 -0.56 7.85
C CYS A 31 -8.51 -0.69 6.96
N ALA A 32 -9.23 -1.82 7.02
CA ALA A 32 -10.45 -2.01 6.24
C ALA A 32 -11.61 -1.14 6.74
N LEU A 33 -11.82 -1.09 8.06
CA LEU A 33 -12.91 -0.31 8.68
C LEU A 33 -12.67 1.19 8.63
N PHE A 34 -11.40 1.61 8.65
CA PHE A 34 -10.98 3.02 8.65
C PHE A 34 -10.21 3.39 7.37
N ARG A 35 -10.62 2.81 6.22
CA ARG A 35 -9.92 2.93 4.94
C ARG A 35 -9.78 4.35 4.38
N ASP A 36 -10.63 5.27 4.83
CA ASP A 36 -10.65 6.67 4.40
C ASP A 36 -10.14 7.63 5.51
N SER A 37 -9.43 7.08 6.51
CA SER A 37 -8.82 7.87 7.58
C SER A 37 -7.56 8.58 7.10
N GLU A 38 -7.64 9.91 6.94
CA GLU A 38 -6.48 10.75 6.59
C GLU A 38 -5.31 10.61 7.59
N ILE A 39 -5.61 10.33 8.86
CA ILE A 39 -4.59 10.10 9.89
C ILE A 39 -3.81 8.82 9.58
N ILE A 40 -4.51 7.73 9.23
CA ILE A 40 -3.84 6.47 8.89
C ILE A 40 -3.05 6.62 7.60
N GLU A 41 -3.63 7.27 6.58
CA GLU A 41 -2.96 7.49 5.30
C GLU A 41 -1.72 8.39 5.43
N SER A 42 -1.77 9.44 6.25
CA SER A 42 -0.60 10.31 6.48
C SER A 42 0.55 9.61 7.21
N VAL A 43 0.23 8.71 8.14
CA VAL A 43 1.25 7.91 8.85
C VAL A 43 1.86 6.86 7.92
N LEU A 44 1.04 6.26 7.06
CA LEU A 44 1.48 5.20 6.16
C LEU A 44 2.08 5.71 4.84
N GLY A 45 1.76 6.94 4.44
CA GLY A 45 2.11 7.56 3.17
C GLY A 45 1.34 7.07 1.96
N ASP A 46 0.36 6.19 2.14
CA ASP A 46 -0.51 5.68 1.10
C ASP A 46 -1.81 5.15 1.70
N ARG A 47 -2.74 4.77 0.83
CA ARG A 47 -3.99 4.13 1.24
C ARG A 47 -3.69 2.86 2.04
N SER A 48 -4.32 2.74 3.20
CA SER A 48 -4.07 1.66 4.16
C SER A 48 -4.26 0.26 3.57
N LEU A 49 -5.28 0.07 2.74
CA LEU A 49 -5.52 -1.19 2.03
C LEU A 49 -4.46 -1.49 0.97
N GLU A 50 -3.93 -0.46 0.30
CA GLU A 50 -2.91 -0.64 -0.74
C GLU A 50 -1.61 -1.18 -0.16
N ILE A 51 -1.21 -0.66 1.01
CA ILE A 51 -0.05 -1.15 1.74
C ILE A 51 -0.29 -2.57 2.27
N LEU A 52 -1.47 -2.84 2.82
CA LEU A 52 -1.82 -4.19 3.28
C LEU A 52 -1.73 -5.23 2.17
N GLU A 53 -2.28 -4.92 0.99
CA GLU A 53 -2.19 -5.82 -0.17
C GLU A 53 -0.74 -6.04 -0.60
N THR A 54 0.07 -4.98 -0.61
CA THR A 54 1.48 -5.07 -0.97
C THR A 54 2.27 -5.94 0.03
N ILE A 55 1.98 -5.80 1.33
CA ILE A 55 2.59 -6.63 2.38
C ILE A 55 2.11 -8.08 2.29
N ALA A 56 0.81 -8.30 2.04
CA ALA A 56 0.21 -9.63 2.06
C ALA A 56 0.59 -10.49 0.85
N HIS A 57 0.77 -9.86 -0.32
CA HIS A 57 0.97 -10.57 -1.58
C HIS A 57 2.40 -10.48 -2.12
N GLU A 58 3.27 -9.66 -1.54
CA GLU A 58 4.64 -9.33 -1.99
C GLU A 58 4.71 -8.69 -3.39
N GLU A 59 3.88 -9.14 -4.32
CA GLU A 59 3.63 -8.62 -5.66
C GLU A 59 2.12 -8.47 -5.90
N VAL A 60 1.68 -7.31 -6.39
CA VAL A 60 0.28 -7.10 -6.82
C VAL A 60 0.24 -6.93 -8.34
N ASP A 61 0.14 -8.03 -9.07
CA ASP A 61 0.31 -8.07 -10.54
C ASP A 61 -0.99 -7.88 -11.36
N VAL A 62 -2.02 -7.27 -10.76
CA VAL A 62 -3.32 -7.07 -11.43
C VAL A 62 -3.69 -5.59 -11.35
N PRO A 63 -4.23 -4.97 -12.41
CA PRO A 63 -4.80 -3.63 -12.35
C PRO A 63 -6.02 -3.61 -11.42
N LYS A 64 -5.79 -3.40 -10.12
CA LYS A 64 -6.83 -3.58 -9.09
C LYS A 64 -7.72 -2.35 -8.88
N SER A 65 -7.22 -1.14 -9.16
CA SER A 65 -7.99 0.09 -8.96
C SER A 65 -7.27 1.34 -9.48
N ARG A 66 -8.04 2.37 -9.83
CA ARG A 66 -7.53 3.73 -10.03
C ARG A 66 -7.00 4.24 -8.69
N THR A 67 -5.70 4.53 -8.61
CA THR A 67 -5.12 5.09 -7.40
C THR A 67 -5.50 6.56 -7.32
N PHE A 68 -6.20 6.95 -6.26
CA PHE A 68 -6.47 8.35 -5.93
C PHE A 68 -5.37 8.97 -5.08
N GLY A 69 -4.32 8.19 -4.74
CA GLY A 69 -3.24 8.61 -3.85
C GLY A 69 -2.64 9.95 -4.27
N GLU A 70 -2.74 10.92 -3.35
CA GLU A 70 -2.22 12.26 -3.54
C GLU A 70 -0.73 12.21 -3.88
N ARG A 71 -0.32 12.99 -4.88
CA ARG A 71 1.04 13.00 -5.45
C ARG A 71 2.16 13.30 -4.45
N VAL A 72 1.80 13.76 -3.24
CA VAL A 72 2.73 14.31 -2.25
C VAL A 72 3.72 13.27 -1.72
N TRP A 73 3.29 12.03 -1.53
CA TRP A 73 4.13 10.96 -0.94
C TRP A 73 4.80 10.06 -1.97
N TRP A 74 4.77 10.42 -3.25
CA TRP A 74 5.26 9.58 -4.34
C TRP A 74 6.29 10.29 -5.20
N THR A 75 7.47 9.70 -5.30
CA THR A 75 8.55 10.18 -6.18
C THR A 75 8.63 9.29 -7.41
N GLU A 76 8.56 9.88 -8.61
CA GLU A 76 8.80 9.14 -9.85
C GLU A 76 10.30 8.77 -9.97
N ILE A 77 10.57 7.49 -10.24
CA ILE A 77 11.94 6.96 -10.37
C ILE A 77 12.30 6.74 -11.83
N LYS A 78 11.36 6.18 -12.60
CA LYS A 78 11.59 5.79 -13.99
C LYS A 78 10.27 5.81 -14.75
N LYS A 79 10.28 6.29 -15.99
CA LYS A 79 9.14 6.22 -16.91
C LYS A 79 9.60 5.51 -18.19
N ILE A 80 8.82 4.52 -18.65
CA ILE A 80 9.05 3.83 -19.91
C ILE A 80 7.71 3.74 -20.65
N GLY A 81 7.60 4.41 -21.79
CA GLY A 81 6.35 4.50 -22.54
C GLY A 81 5.23 5.13 -21.70
N THR A 82 4.10 4.45 -21.63
CA THR A 82 2.90 4.86 -20.88
C THR A 82 2.95 4.47 -19.41
N PHE A 83 3.98 3.75 -18.96
CA PHE A 83 4.12 3.30 -17.58
C PHE A 83 5.18 4.09 -16.82
N ARG A 84 4.92 4.32 -15.54
CA ARG A 84 5.87 4.95 -14.61
C ARG A 84 5.99 4.15 -13.32
N LEU A 85 7.22 4.02 -12.87
CA LEU A 85 7.59 3.49 -11.56
C LEU A 85 7.75 4.65 -10.58
N GLN A 86 7.04 4.57 -9.47
CA GLN A 86 7.13 5.52 -8.37
C GLN A 86 7.56 4.80 -7.10
N GLN A 87 8.22 5.52 -6.19
CA GLN A 87 8.51 5.06 -4.83
C GLN A 87 7.78 5.92 -3.81
N ASN A 88 7.21 5.26 -2.82
CA ASN A 88 6.60 5.92 -1.69
C ASN A 88 7.70 6.50 -0.78
N VAL A 89 7.58 7.76 -0.40
CA VAL A 89 8.57 8.46 0.42
C VAL A 89 8.58 7.92 1.86
N ILE A 90 7.45 7.45 2.37
CA ILE A 90 7.28 7.00 3.76
C ILE A 90 7.51 5.49 3.87
N SER A 91 6.64 4.69 3.27
CA SER A 91 6.68 3.23 3.35
C SER A 91 7.76 2.58 2.49
N LYS A 92 8.41 3.34 1.60
CA LYS A 92 9.51 2.91 0.73
C LYS A 92 9.17 1.86 -0.33
N HIS A 93 7.91 1.39 -0.42
CA HIS A 93 7.48 0.51 -1.49
C HIS A 93 7.44 1.21 -2.84
N TYR A 94 7.46 0.40 -3.88
CA TYR A 94 7.41 0.79 -5.27
C TYR A 94 6.03 0.46 -5.84
N ARG A 95 5.57 1.29 -6.78
CA ARG A 95 4.37 0.99 -7.57
C ARG A 95 4.58 1.36 -9.04
N ILE A 96 3.92 0.63 -9.94
CA ILE A 96 3.84 0.95 -11.36
C ILE A 96 2.45 1.45 -11.68
N LEU A 97 2.37 2.63 -12.30
CA LEU A 97 1.13 3.22 -12.78
C LEU A 97 1.15 3.39 -14.30
N ASP A 98 -0.02 3.31 -14.94
CA ASP A 98 -0.22 3.79 -16.31
C ASP A 98 -0.58 5.29 -16.35
N GLU A 99 -0.85 5.81 -17.56
CA GLU A 99 -1.23 7.22 -17.77
C GLU A 99 -2.58 7.58 -17.14
N GLN A 100 -3.48 6.59 -17.00
CA GLN A 100 -4.79 6.75 -16.36
C GLN A 100 -4.71 6.65 -14.83
N ASN A 101 -3.52 6.41 -14.27
CA ASN A 101 -3.26 6.19 -12.83
C ASN A 101 -3.89 4.90 -12.30
N TYR A 102 -4.03 3.86 -13.12
CA TYR A 102 -4.25 2.52 -12.61
C TYR A 102 -2.92 1.93 -12.14
N ARG A 103 -2.96 1.24 -11.00
CA ARG A 103 -1.81 0.54 -10.46
C ARG A 103 -1.75 -0.87 -11.01
N TRP A 104 -0.69 -1.14 -11.76
CA TRP A 104 -0.41 -2.44 -12.37
C TRP A 104 0.47 -3.33 -11.51
N TYR A 105 1.30 -2.71 -10.66
CA TYR A 105 2.26 -3.43 -9.83
C TYR A 105 2.54 -2.68 -8.54
N SER A 106 2.84 -3.43 -7.47
CA SER A 106 3.46 -2.93 -6.24
C SER A 106 4.39 -3.99 -5.66
N SER A 107 5.54 -3.55 -5.12
CA SER A 107 6.49 -4.41 -4.40
C SER A 107 7.39 -3.57 -3.49
N PHE A 108 7.96 -4.17 -2.46
CA PHE A 108 9.03 -3.56 -1.66
C PHE A 108 10.42 -3.76 -2.30
N ASN A 109 10.53 -4.59 -3.33
CA ASN A 109 11.77 -4.89 -4.03
C ASN A 109 11.94 -3.98 -5.27
N LYS A 110 13.00 -3.18 -5.25
CA LYS A 110 13.30 -2.22 -6.33
C LYS A 110 13.63 -2.91 -7.65
N ASP A 111 14.46 -3.94 -7.61
CA ASP A 111 14.99 -4.57 -8.82
C ASP A 111 13.89 -5.32 -9.56
N GLU A 112 13.02 -5.99 -8.80
CA GLU A 112 11.82 -6.65 -9.28
C GLU A 112 10.82 -5.65 -9.88
N ALA A 113 10.58 -4.52 -9.22
CA ALA A 113 9.71 -3.47 -9.75
C ALA A 113 10.27 -2.84 -11.04
N ILE A 114 11.59 -2.67 -11.15
CA ILE A 114 12.23 -2.20 -12.40
C ILE A 114 12.06 -3.23 -13.51
N LYS A 115 12.28 -4.52 -13.21
CA LYS A 115 12.11 -5.61 -14.16
C LYS A 115 10.67 -5.66 -14.68
N ARG A 116 9.67 -5.57 -13.78
CA ARG A 116 8.26 -5.57 -14.16
C ARG A 116 7.88 -4.36 -15.01
N LEU A 117 8.45 -3.18 -14.74
CA LEU A 117 8.26 -1.99 -15.59
C LEU A 117 8.73 -2.23 -17.03
N GLU A 118 9.88 -2.89 -17.19
CA GLU A 118 10.43 -3.20 -18.51
C GLU A 118 9.64 -4.29 -19.25
N GLU A 119 9.07 -5.26 -18.54
CA GLU A 119 8.14 -6.25 -19.10
C GLU A 119 6.85 -5.61 -19.60
N LEU A 120 6.21 -4.79 -18.75
CA LEU A 120 4.98 -4.06 -19.09
C LEU A 120 5.18 -3.13 -20.29
N ALA A 121 6.29 -2.40 -20.33
CA ALA A 121 6.60 -1.49 -21.44
C ALA A 121 6.89 -2.22 -22.78
N ARG A 122 7.30 -3.50 -22.73
CA ARG A 122 7.52 -4.35 -23.91
C ARG A 122 6.26 -5.10 -24.35
N GLY A 123 5.16 -5.00 -23.59
CA GLY A 123 3.94 -5.78 -23.85
C GLY A 123 4.07 -7.27 -23.51
N MET A 124 5.07 -7.64 -22.70
CA MET A 124 5.24 -8.99 -22.18
C MET A 124 4.49 -9.06 -20.84
N VAL A 125 3.19 -9.35 -20.90
CA VAL A 125 2.35 -9.52 -19.70
C VAL A 125 2.25 -10.98 -19.33
#